data_AF-A0A2D6R691-F1
#
_entry.id   AF-A0A2D6R691-F1
#
_cell.length_a   1.000
_cell.length_b   1.000
_cell.length_c   1.000
_cell.angle_alpha   90.00
_cell.angle_beta   90.00
_cell.angle_gamma   90.00
#
_symmetry.space_group_name_H-M   'P 1'
#
loop_
_entity.id
_entity.type
_entity.pdbx_description
1 polymer ?
#
loop_
_entity_poly.entity_id
_entity_poly.type
_entity_poly.pdbx_seq_one_letter_code
_entity_poly.pdbx_strand_id
1 'polypeptide(L)'
;MTTMDIPKAELPKVDLHYSRETRSCRAKRRMWAETGSLEPVRKEFGEDASIDMCKSLILQYPAHIGTRYVMACLPSRSRLDLRELRAELPLDERAKTELRLADSVRDVTPRARGAIAPTDPGIVDVVYFTRDFMKQQDSVYDVAVGLDQSFFMRGSDLLEMLDGERYLRPGPSDFDVVDWGHPRECDVEKAGYPLDFSSAVVDYKGSRFVIKTPPKDDRGCIALIEGSRARATLPIEYATLHSKYEV
;
A
#
# COMPACT_ATOMS: atom_id res chain seq x y z
N MET A 1 -2.60 -21.46 36.87
CA MET A 1 -3.07 -20.16 36.35
C MET A 1 -3.61 -20.41 34.96
N THR A 2 -4.93 -20.47 34.83
CA THR A 2 -5.62 -20.62 33.55
C THR A 2 -5.69 -19.23 32.92
N THR A 3 -4.97 -18.99 31.84
CA THR A 3 -5.14 -17.79 31.02
C THR A 3 -6.59 -17.77 30.53
N MET A 4 -7.37 -16.80 31.01
CA MET A 4 -8.69 -16.52 30.44
C MET A 4 -8.45 -15.96 29.04
N ASP A 5 -8.76 -16.74 28.01
CA ASP A 5 -8.85 -16.24 26.65
C ASP A 5 -9.99 -15.23 26.60
N ILE A 6 -9.64 -13.95 26.59
CA ILE A 6 -10.58 -12.88 26.28
C ILE A 6 -10.90 -13.05 24.80
N PRO A 7 -12.16 -13.29 24.40
CA PRO A 7 -12.49 -13.41 22.99
C PRO A 7 -12.13 -12.10 22.29
N LYS A 8 -11.25 -12.19 21.28
CA LYS A 8 -10.96 -11.04 20.40
C LYS A 8 -12.29 -10.57 19.82
N ALA A 9 -12.58 -9.27 19.98
CA ALA A 9 -13.75 -8.66 19.37
C ALA A 9 -13.70 -8.91 17.86
N GLU A 10 -14.84 -9.27 17.27
CA GLU A 10 -14.94 -9.44 15.82
C GLU A 10 -14.81 -8.07 15.14
N LEU A 11 -13.93 -7.97 14.14
CA LEU A 11 -13.71 -6.72 13.41
C LEU A 11 -14.97 -6.35 12.60
N PRO A 12 -15.36 -5.06 12.54
CA PRO A 12 -16.53 -4.62 11.80
C PRO A 12 -16.46 -5.04 10.31
N LYS A 13 -17.52 -5.69 9.82
CA LYS A 13 -17.62 -6.13 8.43
C LYS A 13 -19.06 -6.11 7.92
N VAL A 14 -19.24 -5.84 6.63
CA VAL A 14 -20.53 -5.93 5.95
C VAL A 14 -20.43 -6.86 4.74
N ASP A 15 -21.14 -7.97 4.76
CA ASP A 15 -21.27 -8.87 3.62
C ASP A 15 -22.34 -8.36 2.65
N LEU A 16 -22.02 -8.31 1.36
CA LEU A 16 -22.92 -7.89 0.30
C LEU A 16 -22.96 -8.89 -0.86
N HIS A 17 -24.19 -9.21 -1.26
CA HIS A 17 -24.50 -9.89 -2.51
C HIS A 17 -25.03 -8.87 -3.52
N TYR A 18 -24.50 -8.95 -4.73
CA TYR A 18 -24.86 -8.09 -5.84
C TYR A 18 -25.91 -8.75 -6.73
N SER A 19 -26.70 -7.91 -7.39
CA SER A 19 -27.74 -8.37 -8.32
C SER A 19 -27.18 -9.04 -9.59
N ARG A 20 -25.88 -8.92 -9.87
CA ARG A 20 -25.20 -9.52 -11.02
C ARG A 20 -23.69 -9.64 -10.80
N GLU A 21 -23.07 -10.53 -11.57
CA GLU A 21 -21.61 -10.68 -11.61
C GLU A 21 -20.88 -9.42 -12.08
N THR A 22 -19.70 -9.16 -11.49
CA THR A 22 -18.80 -8.08 -11.86
C THR A 22 -17.37 -8.61 -12.02
N ARG A 23 -16.79 -8.39 -13.20
CA ARG A 23 -15.44 -8.90 -13.57
C ARG A 23 -14.35 -7.83 -13.56
N SER A 24 -14.70 -6.60 -13.22
CA SER A 24 -13.78 -5.48 -13.14
C SER A 24 -14.28 -4.44 -12.16
N CYS A 25 -13.36 -3.68 -11.57
CA CYS A 25 -13.69 -2.56 -10.70
C CYS A 25 -14.58 -1.52 -11.40
N ARG A 26 -14.38 -1.30 -12.72
CA ARG A 26 -15.21 -0.37 -13.50
C ARG A 26 -16.66 -0.85 -13.59
N ALA A 27 -16.87 -2.14 -13.88
CA ALA A 27 -18.21 -2.72 -13.94
C ALA A 27 -18.89 -2.68 -12.56
N LYS A 28 -18.15 -3.00 -11.51
CA LYS A 28 -18.66 -2.98 -10.13
C LYS A 28 -19.05 -1.56 -9.67
N ARG A 29 -18.25 -0.54 -10.00
CA ARG A 29 -18.59 0.87 -9.68
C ARG A 29 -19.84 1.35 -10.37
N ARG A 30 -19.99 0.97 -11.65
CA ARG A 30 -21.21 1.30 -12.41
C ARG A 30 -22.43 0.67 -11.73
N MET A 31 -22.33 -0.59 -11.34
CA MET A 31 -23.40 -1.25 -10.61
C MET A 31 -23.73 -0.56 -9.28
N TRP A 32 -22.72 -0.18 -8.47
CA TRP A 32 -22.96 0.56 -7.23
C TRP A 32 -23.74 1.86 -7.45
N ALA A 33 -23.43 2.60 -8.52
CA ALA A 33 -24.12 3.84 -8.87
C ALA A 33 -25.57 3.59 -9.36
N GLU A 34 -25.82 2.46 -10.01
CA GLU A 34 -27.14 2.10 -10.55
C GLU A 34 -28.10 1.54 -9.49
N THR A 35 -27.59 0.79 -8.51
CA THR A 35 -28.42 0.01 -7.58
C THR A 35 -28.49 0.57 -6.17
N GLY A 36 -27.65 1.54 -5.81
CA GLY A 36 -27.55 2.01 -4.43
C GLY A 36 -27.02 0.97 -3.45
N SER A 37 -26.32 -0.09 -3.93
CA SER A 37 -25.91 -1.25 -3.13
C SER A 37 -24.96 -0.97 -1.96
N LEU A 38 -24.54 0.27 -1.75
CA LEU A 38 -23.63 0.67 -0.68
C LEU A 38 -24.34 1.21 0.56
N GLU A 39 -25.67 1.34 0.56
CA GLU A 39 -26.44 1.81 1.72
C GLU A 39 -26.11 1.02 3.01
N PRO A 40 -26.04 -0.33 3.00
CA PRO A 40 -25.67 -1.08 4.22
C PRO A 40 -24.25 -0.76 4.70
N VAL A 41 -23.33 -0.48 3.78
CA VAL A 41 -21.93 -0.14 4.11
C VAL A 41 -21.86 1.24 4.75
N ARG A 42 -22.60 2.22 4.23
CA ARG A 42 -22.67 3.57 4.80
C ARG A 42 -23.31 3.59 6.18
N LYS A 43 -24.33 2.75 6.39
CA LYS A 43 -24.96 2.60 7.70
C LYS A 43 -23.99 2.07 8.77
N GLU A 44 -23.12 1.14 8.41
CA GLU A 44 -22.13 0.56 9.34
C GLU A 44 -20.92 1.48 9.56
N PHE A 45 -20.34 2.01 8.48
CA PHE A 45 -19.06 2.73 8.53
C PHE A 45 -19.19 4.26 8.53
N GLY A 46 -20.39 4.79 8.38
CA GLY A 46 -20.71 6.21 8.31
C GLY A 46 -21.01 6.70 6.89
N GLU A 47 -21.90 7.71 6.79
CA GLU A 47 -22.32 8.29 5.50
C GLU A 47 -21.14 8.89 4.72
N ASP A 48 -20.18 9.48 5.41
CA ASP A 48 -18.98 10.10 4.83
C ASP A 48 -17.82 9.11 4.60
N ALA A 49 -18.04 7.80 4.84
CA ALA A 49 -16.99 6.80 4.65
C ALA A 49 -16.47 6.81 3.21
N SER A 50 -15.15 6.88 3.08
CA SER A 50 -14.44 6.66 1.81
C SER A 50 -14.54 5.19 1.45
N ILE A 51 -15.30 4.86 0.39
CA ILE A 51 -15.49 3.47 -0.07
C ILE A 51 -14.74 3.28 -1.40
N ASP A 52 -13.84 2.30 -1.45
CA ASP A 52 -13.19 1.84 -2.69
C ASP A 52 -13.17 0.30 -2.77
N MET A 53 -12.50 -0.25 -3.77
CA MET A 53 -12.31 -1.70 -3.91
C MET A 53 -10.83 -2.06 -3.77
N CYS A 54 -10.57 -3.15 -3.05
CA CYS A 54 -9.25 -3.77 -3.01
C CYS A 54 -9.04 -4.56 -4.31
N LYS A 55 -8.30 -3.97 -5.24
CA LYS A 55 -7.94 -4.62 -6.50
C LYS A 55 -6.70 -5.47 -6.30
N SER A 56 -6.79 -6.76 -6.59
CA SER A 56 -5.64 -7.66 -6.60
C SER A 56 -5.15 -7.92 -8.03
N LEU A 57 -3.85 -7.78 -8.23
CA LEU A 57 -3.15 -8.11 -9.47
C LEU A 57 -2.12 -9.19 -9.19
N ILE A 58 -2.08 -10.23 -10.03
CA ILE A 58 -1.07 -11.29 -9.91
C ILE A 58 0.06 -10.99 -10.88
N LEU A 59 1.27 -11.01 -10.36
CA LEU A 59 2.51 -10.90 -11.11
C LEU A 59 3.23 -12.24 -11.09
N GLN A 60 4.02 -12.50 -12.12
CA GLN A 60 4.88 -13.67 -12.25
C GLN A 60 6.34 -13.24 -12.36
N TYR A 61 7.22 -14.12 -11.89
CA TYR A 61 8.67 -13.94 -11.97
C TYR A 61 9.38 -15.31 -12.10
N PRO A 62 10.55 -15.37 -12.74
CA PRO A 62 11.32 -16.61 -12.84
C PRO A 62 11.93 -16.98 -11.49
N ALA A 63 11.89 -18.26 -11.15
CA ALA A 63 12.61 -18.82 -10.01
C ALA A 63 13.68 -19.82 -10.47
N HIS A 64 14.48 -20.34 -9.53
CA HIS A 64 15.43 -21.43 -9.82
C HIS A 64 14.76 -22.63 -10.51
N ILE A 65 13.51 -22.92 -10.14
CA ILE A 65 12.69 -23.95 -10.75
C ILE A 65 11.32 -23.34 -11.11
N GLY A 66 11.07 -23.18 -12.41
CA GLY A 66 9.79 -22.76 -12.94
C GLY A 66 9.46 -21.27 -12.72
N THR A 67 8.16 -20.99 -12.71
CA THR A 67 7.58 -19.65 -12.54
C THR A 67 6.95 -19.56 -11.16
N ARG A 68 7.16 -18.42 -10.50
CA ARG A 68 6.57 -18.09 -9.21
C ARG A 68 5.75 -16.81 -9.31
N TYR A 69 4.94 -16.54 -8.29
CA TYR A 69 3.92 -15.50 -8.36
C TYR A 69 3.90 -14.63 -7.11
N VAL A 70 3.55 -13.37 -7.27
CA VAL A 70 3.23 -12.45 -6.17
C VAL A 70 1.89 -11.77 -6.46
N MET A 71 1.14 -11.44 -5.41
CA MET A 71 -0.07 -10.64 -5.53
C MET A 71 0.22 -9.22 -5.08
N ALA A 72 -0.16 -8.22 -5.88
CA ALA A 72 -0.17 -6.82 -5.50
C ALA A 72 -1.61 -6.36 -5.24
N CYS A 73 -1.86 -5.82 -4.06
CA CYS A 73 -3.14 -5.30 -3.62
C CYS A 73 -3.09 -3.76 -3.57
N LEU A 74 -4.02 -3.12 -4.25
CA LEU A 74 -4.03 -1.67 -4.43
C LEU A 74 -5.47 -1.13 -4.53
N PRO A 75 -5.70 0.15 -4.26
CA PRO A 75 -6.99 0.80 -4.52
C PRO A 75 -7.37 0.69 -5.99
N SER A 76 -8.67 0.66 -6.28
CA SER A 76 -9.09 0.31 -7.63
C SER A 76 -8.75 1.39 -8.68
N ARG A 77 -8.61 2.65 -8.26
CA ARG A 77 -8.14 3.78 -9.09
C ARG A 77 -6.62 3.79 -9.31
N SER A 78 -5.86 3.21 -8.40
CA SER A 78 -4.40 3.25 -8.46
C SER A 78 -3.85 2.45 -9.63
N ARG A 79 -2.70 2.88 -10.15
CA ARG A 79 -1.93 2.11 -11.12
C ARG A 79 -0.83 1.36 -10.40
N LEU A 80 -0.48 0.19 -10.92
CA LEU A 80 0.60 -0.61 -10.37
C LEU A 80 1.94 0.06 -10.71
N ASP A 81 2.74 0.39 -9.68
CA ASP A 81 4.13 0.79 -9.87
C ASP A 81 5.05 -0.42 -9.69
N LEU A 82 5.55 -0.95 -10.80
CA LEU A 82 6.50 -2.07 -10.77
C LEU A 82 7.84 -1.69 -10.12
N ARG A 83 8.20 -0.41 -10.09
CA ARG A 83 9.44 0.05 -9.44
C ARG A 83 9.36 -0.14 -7.92
N GLU A 84 8.19 0.14 -7.34
CA GLU A 84 7.90 -0.12 -5.93
C GLU A 84 8.07 -1.61 -5.61
N LEU A 85 7.37 -2.49 -6.33
CA LEU A 85 7.45 -3.94 -6.10
C LEU A 85 8.87 -4.47 -6.23
N ARG A 86 9.64 -3.98 -7.21
CA ARG A 86 11.05 -4.38 -7.38
C ARG A 86 11.96 -3.91 -6.24
N ALA A 87 11.63 -2.80 -5.59
CA ALA A 87 12.41 -2.29 -4.46
C ALA A 87 12.06 -3.03 -3.17
N GLU A 88 10.78 -3.33 -2.96
CA GLU A 88 10.24 -3.76 -1.67
C GLU A 88 10.14 -5.29 -1.54
N LEU A 89 9.99 -6.02 -2.65
CA LEU A 89 9.89 -7.47 -2.59
C LEU A 89 11.25 -8.14 -2.35
N PRO A 90 11.31 -9.21 -1.53
CA PRO A 90 12.52 -9.97 -1.23
C PRO A 90 12.87 -10.94 -2.38
N LEU A 91 13.04 -10.39 -3.59
CA LEU A 91 13.36 -11.12 -4.81
C LEU A 91 14.84 -10.93 -5.17
N ASP A 92 15.42 -11.92 -5.85
CA ASP A 92 16.74 -11.75 -6.46
C ASP A 92 16.69 -10.79 -7.66
N GLU A 93 17.86 -10.34 -8.15
CA GLU A 93 17.94 -9.34 -9.23
C GLU A 93 17.31 -9.81 -10.55
N ARG A 94 17.38 -11.11 -10.84
CA ARG A 94 16.76 -11.68 -12.05
C ARG A 94 15.25 -11.63 -11.91
N ALA A 95 14.72 -12.11 -10.79
CA ALA A 95 13.31 -12.08 -10.47
C ALA A 95 12.75 -10.66 -10.48
N LYS A 96 13.46 -9.67 -9.92
CA LYS A 96 13.08 -8.25 -9.96
C LYS A 96 13.01 -7.72 -11.38
N THR A 97 14.03 -7.97 -12.19
CA THR A 97 14.11 -7.45 -13.57
C THR A 97 12.99 -8.01 -14.45
N GLU A 98 12.69 -9.30 -14.29
CA GLU A 98 11.71 -10.03 -15.11
C GLU A 98 10.29 -10.01 -14.52
N LEU A 99 10.08 -9.40 -13.35
CA LEU A 99 8.75 -9.26 -12.73
C LEU A 99 7.76 -8.55 -13.66
N ARG A 100 6.65 -9.22 -13.96
CA ARG A 100 5.61 -8.74 -14.87
C ARG A 100 4.23 -9.28 -14.47
N LEU A 101 3.15 -8.75 -15.06
CA LEU A 101 1.81 -9.31 -14.86
C LEU A 101 1.77 -10.78 -15.30
N ALA A 102 1.03 -11.60 -14.56
CA ALA A 102 0.87 -13.01 -14.92
C ALA A 102 0.12 -13.16 -16.24
N ASP A 103 0.60 -14.09 -17.08
CA ASP A 103 -0.01 -14.37 -18.39
C ASP A 103 -1.40 -15.02 -18.23
N SER A 104 -1.56 -15.84 -17.18
CA SER A 104 -2.81 -16.50 -16.78
C SER A 104 -2.94 -16.48 -15.26
N VAL A 105 -4.10 -16.06 -14.75
CA VAL A 105 -4.42 -16.15 -13.33
C VAL A 105 -4.93 -17.54 -12.92
N ARG A 106 -5.38 -18.36 -13.89
CA ARG A 106 -5.92 -19.71 -13.63
C ARG A 106 -4.86 -20.69 -13.13
N ASP A 107 -3.60 -20.43 -13.49
CA ASP A 107 -2.47 -21.24 -13.08
C ASP A 107 -2.11 -20.98 -11.61
N VAL A 108 -2.65 -19.90 -11.03
CA VAL A 108 -2.32 -19.40 -9.68
C VAL A 108 -3.49 -19.59 -8.71
N THR A 109 -4.72 -19.41 -9.19
CA THR A 109 -5.92 -19.51 -8.38
C THR A 109 -7.10 -20.05 -9.20
N PRO A 110 -7.98 -20.89 -8.61
CA PRO A 110 -9.20 -21.30 -9.28
C PRO A 110 -10.21 -20.15 -9.46
N ARG A 111 -9.97 -19.00 -8.81
CA ARG A 111 -10.87 -17.84 -8.84
C ARG A 111 -10.88 -17.19 -10.22
N ALA A 112 -12.07 -16.75 -10.62
CA ALA A 112 -12.24 -15.97 -11.83
C ALA A 112 -11.63 -14.57 -11.68
N ARG A 113 -11.17 -13.99 -12.79
CA ARG A 113 -10.79 -12.56 -12.83
C ARG A 113 -11.96 -11.70 -12.35
N GLY A 114 -11.69 -10.85 -11.36
CA GLY A 114 -12.70 -10.03 -10.68
C GLY A 114 -13.12 -10.56 -9.31
N ALA A 115 -12.79 -11.82 -9.00
CA ALA A 115 -13.05 -12.49 -7.72
C ALA A 115 -11.75 -12.92 -7.01
N ILE A 116 -10.63 -12.27 -7.32
CA ILE A 116 -9.32 -12.53 -6.71
C ILE A 116 -9.15 -11.52 -5.59
N ALA A 117 -8.86 -12.02 -4.38
CA ALA A 117 -8.73 -11.21 -3.17
C ALA A 117 -7.52 -11.65 -2.34
N PRO A 118 -6.99 -10.77 -1.47
CA PRO A 118 -5.86 -11.10 -0.60
C PRO A 118 -6.19 -12.16 0.45
N THR A 119 -7.46 -12.35 0.78
CA THR A 119 -7.93 -13.38 1.74
C THR A 119 -7.86 -14.80 1.19
N ASP A 120 -7.85 -14.97 -0.13
CA ASP A 120 -7.72 -16.26 -0.81
C ASP A 120 -6.73 -16.14 -1.97
N PRO A 121 -5.43 -16.01 -1.67
CA PRO A 121 -4.45 -15.56 -2.64
C PRO A 121 -3.93 -16.66 -3.58
N GLY A 122 -4.40 -17.91 -3.45
CA GLY A 122 -3.93 -19.04 -4.26
C GLY A 122 -2.45 -19.39 -4.01
N ILE A 123 -1.72 -19.77 -5.05
CA ILE A 123 -0.29 -20.16 -4.99
C ILE A 123 0.67 -18.99 -5.29
N VAL A 124 0.52 -17.87 -4.58
CA VAL A 124 1.49 -16.77 -4.60
C VAL A 124 2.49 -16.86 -3.44
N ASP A 125 3.70 -16.39 -3.60
CA ASP A 125 4.68 -16.41 -2.51
C ASP A 125 4.42 -15.32 -1.49
N VAL A 126 3.96 -14.17 -1.97
CA VAL A 126 3.72 -12.97 -1.18
C VAL A 126 2.47 -12.26 -1.68
N VAL A 127 1.72 -11.69 -0.74
CA VAL A 127 0.69 -10.68 -0.98
C VAL A 127 1.26 -9.34 -0.51
N TYR A 128 1.39 -8.39 -1.42
CA TYR A 128 1.98 -7.09 -1.17
C TYR A 128 0.93 -5.98 -1.28
N PHE A 129 0.67 -5.27 -0.19
CA PHE A 129 -0.21 -4.09 -0.20
C PHE A 129 0.58 -2.86 -0.59
N THR A 130 0.23 -2.18 -1.68
CA THR A 130 1.04 -1.08 -2.19
C THR A 130 0.99 0.16 -1.30
N ARG A 131 1.94 1.08 -1.49
CA ARG A 131 1.99 2.37 -0.78
C ARG A 131 0.71 3.18 -0.97
N ASP A 132 0.08 3.10 -2.14
CA ASP A 132 -1.22 3.71 -2.41
C ASP A 132 -2.35 3.11 -1.57
N PHE A 133 -2.29 1.80 -1.29
CA PHE A 133 -3.21 1.13 -0.37
C PHE A 133 -2.98 1.64 1.05
N MET A 134 -1.71 1.66 1.48
CA MET A 134 -1.34 2.10 2.84
C MET A 134 -1.76 3.55 3.13
N LYS A 135 -1.65 4.47 2.16
CA LYS A 135 -2.13 5.85 2.27
C LYS A 135 -3.65 5.98 2.47
N GLN A 136 -4.40 4.94 2.11
CA GLN A 136 -5.86 4.91 2.15
C GLN A 136 -6.36 3.79 3.07
N GLN A 137 -5.53 3.28 3.97
CA GLN A 137 -5.89 2.14 4.83
C GLN A 137 -7.12 2.39 5.70
N ASP A 138 -7.46 3.65 6.01
CA ASP A 138 -8.67 3.97 6.78
C ASP A 138 -9.95 4.03 5.92
N SER A 139 -9.83 3.86 4.59
CA SER A 139 -10.98 3.68 3.70
C SER A 139 -11.61 2.31 3.90
N VAL A 140 -12.91 2.21 3.60
CA VAL A 140 -13.65 0.96 3.56
C VAL A 140 -13.44 0.33 2.19
N TYR A 141 -12.98 -0.92 2.17
CA TYR A 141 -12.70 -1.65 0.95
C TYR A 141 -13.72 -2.77 0.72
N ASP A 142 -14.29 -2.78 -0.48
CA ASP A 142 -14.84 -3.99 -1.07
C ASP A 142 -13.71 -4.99 -1.31
N VAL A 143 -13.84 -6.17 -0.71
CA VAL A 143 -12.96 -7.32 -0.91
C VAL A 143 -13.78 -8.45 -1.52
N ALA A 144 -13.40 -8.88 -2.72
CA ALA A 144 -14.17 -9.85 -3.48
C ALA A 144 -14.14 -11.25 -2.83
N VAL A 145 -15.32 -11.85 -2.68
CA VAL A 145 -15.48 -13.27 -2.33
C VAL A 145 -15.85 -14.08 -3.58
N GLY A 146 -16.67 -13.48 -4.43
CA GLY A 146 -17.12 -14.02 -5.71
C GLY A 146 -17.25 -12.92 -6.75
N LEU A 147 -17.79 -13.25 -7.92
CA LEU A 147 -18.06 -12.25 -8.95
C LEU A 147 -19.23 -11.34 -8.57
N ASP A 148 -20.15 -11.86 -7.76
CA ASP A 148 -21.38 -11.24 -7.30
C ASP A 148 -21.42 -11.09 -5.77
N GLN A 149 -20.34 -11.38 -5.05
CA GLN A 149 -20.29 -11.31 -3.60
C GLN A 149 -19.00 -10.64 -3.13
N SER A 150 -19.10 -9.80 -2.12
CA SER A 150 -17.95 -9.14 -1.47
C SER A 150 -18.26 -8.86 -0.01
N PHE A 151 -17.23 -8.73 0.81
CA PHE A 151 -17.35 -8.14 2.13
C PHE A 151 -16.68 -6.77 2.14
N PHE A 152 -17.12 -5.91 3.06
CA PHE A 152 -16.60 -4.57 3.26
C PHE A 152 -16.01 -4.47 4.66
N MET A 153 -14.79 -3.96 4.75
CA MET A 153 -14.13 -3.65 6.02
C MET A 153 -13.15 -2.50 5.82
N ARG A 154 -12.69 -1.86 6.91
CA ARG A 154 -11.60 -0.86 6.78
C ARG A 154 -10.32 -1.55 6.33
N GLY A 155 -9.51 -0.85 5.54
CA GLY A 155 -8.23 -1.37 5.08
C GLY A 155 -7.29 -1.72 6.24
N SER A 156 -7.28 -0.94 7.31
CA SER A 156 -6.54 -1.20 8.55
C SER A 156 -6.99 -2.51 9.21
N ASP A 157 -8.30 -2.73 9.33
CA ASP A 157 -8.86 -3.98 9.85
C ASP A 157 -8.53 -5.17 8.92
N LEU A 158 -8.56 -4.98 7.60
CA LEU A 158 -8.17 -6.00 6.62
C LEU A 158 -6.71 -6.39 6.80
N LEU A 159 -5.83 -5.41 7.02
CA LEU A 159 -4.41 -5.62 7.27
C LEU A 159 -4.19 -6.31 8.62
N GLU A 160 -4.96 -6.01 9.66
CA GLU A 160 -4.90 -6.72 10.95
C GLU A 160 -5.36 -8.17 10.81
N MET A 161 -6.45 -8.41 10.06
CA MET A 161 -6.93 -9.75 9.77
C MET A 161 -5.92 -10.56 8.95
N LEU A 162 -5.22 -9.90 8.03
CA LEU A 162 -4.20 -10.48 7.16
C LEU A 162 -2.80 -10.19 7.70
N ASP A 163 -2.52 -10.73 8.87
CA ASP A 163 -1.21 -10.69 9.50
C ASP A 163 -0.41 -11.98 9.22
N GLY A 164 0.91 -11.86 9.12
CA GLY A 164 1.83 -12.96 8.89
C GLY A 164 2.87 -12.71 7.78
N GLU A 165 3.90 -13.56 7.75
CA GLU A 165 5.11 -13.37 6.92
C GLU A 165 4.84 -13.28 5.40
N ARG A 166 3.70 -13.80 4.94
CA ARG A 166 3.27 -13.76 3.54
C ARG A 166 2.68 -12.41 3.12
N TYR A 167 2.21 -11.61 4.08
CA TYR A 167 1.54 -10.33 3.83
C TYR A 167 2.53 -9.18 4.06
N LEU A 168 3.11 -8.72 2.96
CA LEU A 168 4.06 -7.61 2.97
C LEU A 168 3.35 -6.29 2.72
N ARG A 169 3.95 -5.25 3.29
CA ARG A 169 3.56 -3.84 3.13
C ARG A 169 4.85 -3.10 2.85
N PRO A 170 4.85 -1.95 2.15
CA PRO A 170 6.02 -1.10 2.13
C PRO A 170 6.41 -0.87 3.58
N GLY A 171 7.71 -1.03 3.87
CA GLY A 171 8.19 -0.69 5.19
C GLY A 171 7.75 0.74 5.54
N PRO A 172 7.71 1.11 6.83
CA PRO A 172 7.91 2.53 7.15
C PRO A 172 9.10 2.98 6.30
N SER A 173 9.08 4.22 5.80
CA SER A 173 10.33 4.81 5.29
C SER A 173 11.37 4.43 6.32
N ASP A 174 12.36 3.59 5.96
CA ASP A 174 13.18 2.76 6.88
C ASP A 174 14.05 3.61 7.82
N PHE A 175 13.74 4.89 7.90
CA PHE A 175 14.43 5.92 8.59
C PHE A 175 13.45 6.64 9.53
N ASP A 176 13.75 6.62 10.82
CA ASP A 176 13.13 7.53 11.77
C ASP A 176 13.93 8.82 11.75
N VAL A 177 13.28 9.97 11.56
CA VAL A 177 13.97 11.26 11.73
C VAL A 177 14.19 11.48 13.22
N VAL A 178 15.43 11.23 13.67
CA VAL A 178 15.83 11.36 15.08
C VAL A 178 16.06 12.82 15.45
N ASP A 179 16.53 13.61 14.47
CA ASP A 179 16.77 15.04 14.63
C ASP A 179 16.51 15.72 13.28
N TRP A 180 15.69 16.77 13.27
CA TRP A 180 15.46 17.57 12.07
C TRP A 180 16.63 18.53 11.78
N GLY A 181 17.59 18.63 12.69
CA GLY A 181 18.68 19.59 12.65
C GLY A 181 18.14 21.02 12.81
N HIS A 182 18.85 21.98 12.21
CA HIS A 182 18.38 23.35 12.06
C HIS A 182 18.06 23.59 10.58
N PRO A 183 16.79 23.43 10.15
CA PRO A 183 16.38 23.72 8.79
C PRO A 183 16.79 25.14 8.42
N ARG A 184 17.46 25.31 7.28
CA ARG A 184 17.88 26.64 6.82
C ARG A 184 16.98 27.09 5.69
N GLU A 185 16.55 28.35 5.74
CA GLU A 185 15.89 28.96 4.59
C GLU A 185 16.84 28.97 3.39
N CYS A 186 16.28 28.65 2.23
CA CYS A 186 17.01 28.62 0.98
C CYS A 186 16.35 29.54 -0.05
N ASP A 187 17.19 30.02 -0.96
CA ASP A 187 16.72 30.68 -2.17
C ASP A 187 15.95 29.66 -3.03
N VAL A 188 14.63 29.78 -3.03
CA VAL A 188 13.69 28.86 -3.69
C VAL A 188 13.95 28.80 -5.20
N GLU A 189 14.35 29.90 -5.83
CA GLU A 189 14.59 29.94 -7.28
C GLU A 189 15.83 29.13 -7.66
N LYS A 190 16.82 29.05 -6.77
CA LYS A 190 18.05 28.27 -6.99
C LYS A 190 17.93 26.82 -6.51
N ALA A 191 17.36 26.61 -5.33
CA ALA A 191 17.31 25.29 -4.68
C ALA A 191 16.08 24.47 -5.12
N GLY A 192 15.00 25.14 -5.51
CA GLY A 192 13.71 24.52 -5.84
C GLY A 192 12.83 24.20 -4.63
N TYR A 193 13.27 24.54 -3.41
CA TYR A 193 12.56 24.32 -2.15
C TYR A 193 12.85 25.44 -1.13
N PRO A 194 11.95 25.69 -0.17
CA PRO A 194 12.07 26.80 0.80
C PRO A 194 12.99 26.49 1.98
N LEU A 195 13.21 25.21 2.32
CA LEU A 195 13.99 24.78 3.48
C LEU A 195 14.98 23.69 3.11
N ASP A 196 16.24 23.84 3.54
CA ASP A 196 17.28 22.82 3.47
C ASP A 196 17.36 22.02 4.77
N PHE A 197 17.22 20.71 4.64
CA PHE A 197 17.31 19.72 5.73
C PHE A 197 18.62 18.92 5.69
N SER A 198 19.68 19.47 5.09
CA SER A 198 21.01 18.83 4.98
C SER A 198 21.70 18.56 6.32
N SER A 199 21.12 19.01 7.44
CA SER A 199 21.58 18.73 8.79
C SER A 199 20.69 17.75 9.56
N ALA A 200 19.58 17.29 8.97
CA ALA A 200 18.71 16.33 9.60
C ALA A 200 19.40 14.95 9.75
N VAL A 201 19.22 14.32 10.90
CA VAL A 201 19.75 13.01 11.25
C VAL A 201 18.62 12.00 11.27
N VAL A 202 18.82 10.89 10.59
CA VAL A 202 17.88 9.78 10.57
C VAL A 202 18.52 8.50 11.10
N ASP A 203 17.74 7.65 11.76
CA ASP A 203 18.14 6.30 12.12
C ASP A 203 17.61 5.34 11.07
N TYR A 204 18.52 4.74 10.30
CA TYR A 204 18.23 3.74 9.29
C TYR A 204 18.92 2.43 9.65
N LYS A 205 18.14 1.38 9.92
CA LYS A 205 18.65 0.04 10.29
C LYS A 205 19.61 0.06 11.50
N GLY A 206 19.26 0.84 12.53
CA GLY A 206 20.02 0.95 13.77
C GLY A 206 21.33 1.74 13.64
N SER A 207 21.47 2.51 12.55
CA SER A 207 22.62 3.35 12.25
C SER A 207 22.15 4.76 11.94
N ARG A 208 22.83 5.76 12.50
CA ARG A 208 22.50 7.17 12.30
C ARG A 208 23.21 7.74 11.08
N PHE A 209 22.47 8.49 10.29
CA PHE A 209 22.98 9.11 9.07
C PHE A 209 22.52 10.55 8.95
N VAL A 210 23.36 11.39 8.36
CA VAL A 210 23.00 12.76 7.98
C VAL A 210 22.40 12.76 6.58
N ILE A 211 21.28 13.45 6.43
CA ILE A 211 20.63 13.66 5.14
C ILE A 211 21.42 14.67 4.31
N LYS A 212 21.59 14.39 3.02
CA LYS A 212 21.87 15.42 2.02
C LYS A 212 20.62 15.71 1.21
N THR A 213 20.30 17.00 1.10
CA THR A 213 19.22 17.49 0.22
C THR A 213 19.75 17.56 -1.23
N PRO A 214 19.35 16.67 -2.15
CA PRO A 214 19.63 16.79 -3.57
C PRO A 214 18.76 17.90 -4.20
N PRO A 215 19.09 18.35 -5.42
CA PRO A 215 18.21 19.23 -6.20
C PRO A 215 16.86 18.57 -6.46
N LYS A 216 15.80 19.39 -6.53
CA LYS A 216 14.44 18.96 -6.84
C LYS A 216 14.42 18.14 -8.14
N ASP A 217 13.84 16.95 -8.09
CA ASP A 217 13.36 16.25 -9.28
C ASP A 217 11.82 16.17 -9.24
N ASP A 218 11.21 15.67 -10.31
CA ASP A 218 9.75 15.57 -10.46
C ASP A 218 9.07 14.68 -9.37
N ARG A 219 9.85 14.08 -8.45
CA ARG A 219 9.39 13.16 -7.39
C ARG A 219 9.39 13.79 -5.98
N GLY A 220 9.75 15.06 -5.85
CA GLY A 220 9.81 15.80 -4.59
C GLY A 220 11.21 15.84 -3.96
N CYS A 221 11.31 16.27 -2.70
CA CYS A 221 12.58 16.28 -1.97
C CYS A 221 12.97 14.86 -1.55
N ILE A 222 13.64 14.14 -2.45
CA ILE A 222 14.37 12.92 -2.10
C ILE A 222 15.51 13.35 -1.19
N ALA A 223 15.84 12.64 -0.13
CA ALA A 223 17.02 12.81 0.71
C ALA A 223 18.00 11.66 0.43
N LEU A 224 19.29 11.97 0.26
CA LEU A 224 20.33 10.95 0.19
C LEU A 224 20.92 10.74 1.57
N ILE A 225 21.00 9.47 2.00
CA ILE A 225 21.62 9.08 3.26
C ILE A 225 23.13 8.99 3.02
N GLU A 226 23.91 9.90 3.60
CA GLU A 226 25.37 9.93 3.41
C GLU A 226 26.03 8.64 3.90
N GLY A 227 26.92 8.04 3.08
CA GLY A 227 27.56 6.76 3.40
C GLY A 227 26.73 5.53 3.04
N SER A 228 25.54 5.69 2.46
CA SER A 228 24.72 4.58 1.97
C SER A 228 24.33 4.76 0.50
N ARG A 229 23.89 3.68 -0.15
CA ARG A 229 23.20 3.72 -1.46
C ARG A 229 21.69 3.91 -1.33
N ALA A 230 21.18 4.06 -0.11
CA ALA A 230 19.75 4.18 0.17
C ALA A 230 19.26 5.60 -0.16
N ARG A 231 18.03 5.67 -0.67
CA ARG A 231 17.31 6.93 -0.90
C ARG A 231 16.17 7.00 0.09
N ALA A 232 16.13 8.05 0.88
CA ALA A 232 15.03 8.34 1.78
C ALA A 232 14.11 9.35 1.08
N THR A 233 12.82 9.12 0.97
CA THR A 233 11.90 10.21 0.60
C THR A 233 11.36 10.79 1.89
N LEU A 234 11.88 11.95 2.31
CA LEU A 234 11.41 12.58 3.53
C LEU A 234 9.89 12.79 3.43
N PRO A 235 9.11 12.46 4.48
CA PRO A 235 7.69 12.75 4.54
C PRO A 235 7.49 14.25 4.83
N ILE A 236 7.98 15.10 3.94
CA ILE A 236 7.79 16.55 4.04
C ILE A 236 6.50 16.89 3.29
N GLU A 237 5.39 16.89 4.01
CA GLU A 237 4.34 17.83 3.69
C GLU A 237 4.82 19.21 4.19
N TYR A 238 5.31 20.04 3.28
CA TYR A 238 5.83 21.38 3.62
C TYR A 238 4.80 22.23 4.40
N ALA A 239 3.51 22.01 4.16
CA ALA A 239 2.42 22.66 4.90
C ALA A 239 2.44 22.34 6.41
N THR A 240 2.83 21.11 6.77
CA THR A 240 2.83 20.60 8.15
C THR A 240 4.10 20.99 8.92
N LEU A 241 5.15 21.41 8.21
CA LEU A 241 6.38 21.94 8.78
C LEU A 241 6.28 23.44 9.11
N HIS A 242 5.55 24.22 8.30
CA HIS A 242 5.28 25.64 8.62
C HIS A 242 4.59 25.80 9.98
N SER A 243 3.61 24.95 10.29
CA SER A 243 2.87 25.03 11.56
C SER A 243 3.66 24.61 12.80
N LYS A 244 4.79 23.91 12.65
CA LYS A 244 5.69 23.56 13.77
C LYS A 244 6.76 24.61 14.05
N TYR A 245 7.00 25.53 13.12
CA TYR A 245 8.08 26.53 13.21
C TYR A 245 7.57 27.98 13.14
N GLU A 246 6.27 28.22 13.03
CA GLU A 246 5.67 29.50 13.42
C GLU A 246 5.63 29.61 14.95
N VAL A 247 6.51 30.44 15.50
CA VAL A 247 6.36 31.09 16.82
C VAL A 247 5.87 32.50 16.58
#